data_AF-A0A928DBE6-F1
#
_entry.id   AF-A0A928DBE6-F1
#
_cell.length_a   1.000
_cell.length_b   1.000
_cell.length_c   1.000
_cell.angle_alpha   90.00
_cell.angle_beta   90.00
_cell.angle_gamma   90.00
#
_symmetry.space_group_name_H-M   'P 1'
#
loop_
_entity.id
_entity.type
_entity.pdbx_description
1 polymer ?
#
loop_
_entity_poly.entity_id
_entity_poly.type
_entity_poly.pdbx_seq_one_letter_code
_entity_poly.pdbx_strand_id
1 'polypeptide(L)'
;MRFTYLFVTLIIFVVAQISLRAIGINFPLLPLLIFYAAYTYGPLFGFGLVIPAAFLLDFNCGWSHPWSISGFLLVAGFAVFWIQRIESDSLLLLAIPGFLIPIIGDFPQNLFAGGFSGDNILNSGADALANGVLGAVLFPFWIIILDFFGKRLGLKTYGEAKERIKKENL
;
A
#
# COMPACT_ATOMS: atom_id res chain seq x y z
N MET A 1 1.84 6.19 20.77
CA MET A 1 1.48 7.15 19.70
C MET A 1 1.59 6.56 18.30
N ARG A 2 2.73 5.98 17.88
CA ARG A 2 2.90 5.37 16.54
C ARG A 2 1.83 4.34 16.18
N PHE A 3 1.57 3.38 17.09
CA PHE A 3 0.54 2.36 16.89
C PHE A 3 -0.86 2.97 16.74
N THR A 4 -1.23 3.90 17.61
CA THR A 4 -2.52 4.60 17.56
C THR A 4 -2.71 5.34 16.24
N TYR A 5 -1.68 6.03 15.75
CA TYR A 5 -1.73 6.68 14.44
C TYR A 5 -1.95 5.70 13.31
N LEU A 6 -1.14 4.64 13.22
CA LEU A 6 -1.28 3.61 12.17
C LEU A 6 -2.65 2.93 12.22
N PHE A 7 -3.17 2.66 13.42
CA PHE A 7 -4.48 2.04 13.60
C PHE A 7 -5.62 2.96 13.16
N VAL A 8 -5.60 4.23 13.54
CA VAL A 8 -6.61 5.22 13.11
C VAL A 8 -6.53 5.44 11.60
N THR A 9 -5.33 5.61 11.05
CA THR A 9 -5.12 5.77 9.60
C THR A 9 -5.58 4.53 8.84
N LEU A 10 -5.33 3.32 9.38
CA LEU A 10 -5.84 2.08 8.81
C LEU A 10 -7.37 2.09 8.72
N ILE A 11 -8.07 2.42 9.81
CA ILE A 11 -9.54 2.48 9.80
C ILE A 11 -10.04 3.49 8.78
N ILE A 12 -9.45 4.69 8.74
CA ILE A 12 -9.81 5.73 7.76
C ILE A 12 -9.63 5.21 6.34
N PHE A 13 -8.52 4.54 6.05
CA PHE A 13 -8.21 4.01 4.72
C PHE A 13 -9.12 2.85 4.34
N VAL A 14 -9.46 1.96 5.27
CA VAL A 14 -10.46 0.89 5.05
C VAL A 14 -11.80 1.52 4.66
N VAL A 15 -12.31 2.46 5.46
CA VAL A 15 -13.60 3.12 5.21
C VAL A 15 -13.58 3.87 3.88
N ALA A 16 -12.50 4.60 3.60
CA ALA A 16 -12.34 5.33 2.35
C ALA A 16 -12.29 4.38 1.14
N GLN A 17 -11.55 3.29 1.22
CA GLN A 17 -11.46 2.31 0.13
C GLN A 17 -12.79 1.62 -0.14
N ILE A 18 -13.52 1.23 0.91
CA ILE A 18 -14.86 0.64 0.76
C ILE A 18 -15.82 1.67 0.13
N SER A 19 -15.76 2.93 0.57
CA SER A 19 -16.60 4.00 0.02
C SER A 19 -16.32 4.27 -1.45
N LEU A 20 -15.04 4.29 -1.84
CA LEU A 20 -14.63 4.42 -3.25
C LEU A 20 -15.11 3.22 -4.07
N ARG A 21 -14.98 2.00 -3.53
CA ARG A 21 -15.46 0.79 -4.20
C ARG A 21 -16.97 0.80 -4.39
N ALA A 22 -17.73 1.30 -3.41
CA ALA A 22 -19.17 1.42 -3.48
C ALA A 22 -19.65 2.35 -4.62
N ILE A 23 -18.85 3.36 -4.99
CA ILE A 23 -19.11 4.24 -6.15
C ILE A 23 -18.44 3.75 -7.44
N GLY A 24 -17.88 2.55 -7.46
CA GLY A 24 -17.26 1.92 -8.63
C GLY A 24 -15.79 2.30 -8.87
N ILE A 25 -15.15 3.02 -7.95
CA ILE A 25 -13.73 3.40 -8.04
C ILE A 25 -12.89 2.40 -7.24
N ASN A 26 -12.21 1.47 -7.93
CA ASN A 26 -11.34 0.48 -7.30
C ASN A 26 -9.93 1.06 -7.07
N PHE A 27 -9.73 1.97 -6.12
CA PHE A 27 -8.39 2.52 -5.84
C PHE A 27 -7.70 1.84 -4.64
N PRO A 28 -6.46 1.35 -4.77
CA PRO A 28 -5.77 0.56 -3.73
C PRO A 28 -5.16 1.39 -2.60
N LEU A 29 -6.00 2.00 -1.76
CA LEU A 29 -5.51 2.79 -0.63
C LEU A 29 -4.74 1.95 0.40
N LEU A 30 -5.21 0.76 0.73
CA LEU A 30 -4.61 -0.10 1.75
C LEU A 30 -3.21 -0.62 1.37
N PRO A 31 -2.98 -1.16 0.14
CA PRO A 31 -1.63 -1.46 -0.33
C PRO A 31 -0.65 -0.27 -0.19
N LEU A 32 -1.09 0.95 -0.55
CA LEU A 32 -0.25 2.15 -0.45
C LEU A 32 0.10 2.48 1.01
N LEU A 33 -0.86 2.32 1.93
CA LEU A 33 -0.63 2.51 3.36
C LEU A 33 0.34 1.46 3.92
N ILE A 34 0.18 0.20 3.54
CA ILE A 34 1.06 -0.89 3.97
C ILE A 34 2.49 -0.66 3.48
N PHE A 35 2.65 -0.25 2.23
CA PHE A 35 3.95 0.14 1.69
C PHE A 35 4.56 1.29 2.51
N TYR A 36 3.80 2.37 2.75
CA TYR A 36 4.27 3.50 3.54
C TYR A 36 4.69 3.10 4.95
N ALA A 37 3.89 2.26 5.62
CA ALA A 37 4.17 1.84 6.99
C ALA A 37 5.39 0.92 7.07
N ALA A 38 5.52 -0.03 6.13
CA ALA A 38 6.68 -0.91 6.00
C ALA A 38 7.96 -0.10 5.75
N TYR A 39 7.90 0.90 4.86
CA TYR A 39 9.02 1.77 4.54
C TYR A 39 9.41 2.68 5.72
N THR A 40 8.43 3.31 6.36
CA THR A 40 8.67 4.39 7.33
C THR A 40 9.00 3.86 8.73
N TYR A 41 8.27 2.83 9.18
CA TYR A 41 8.38 2.29 10.54
C TYR A 41 9.13 0.95 10.59
N GLY A 42 9.37 0.34 9.43
CA GLY A 42 10.14 -0.89 9.28
C GLY A 42 9.28 -2.13 8.97
N PRO A 43 9.92 -3.26 8.61
CA PRO A 43 9.24 -4.47 8.14
C PRO A 43 8.19 -4.99 9.12
N LEU A 44 8.50 -5.01 10.42
CA LEU A 44 7.62 -5.55 11.46
C LEU A 44 6.25 -4.83 11.48
N PHE A 45 6.24 -3.50 11.32
CA PHE A 45 5.01 -2.72 11.31
C PHE A 45 4.25 -2.90 9.98
N GLY A 46 4.97 -2.99 8.86
CA GLY A 46 4.39 -3.29 7.56
C GLY A 46 3.65 -4.63 7.56
N PHE A 47 4.36 -5.72 7.90
CA PHE A 47 3.78 -7.06 7.98
C PHE A 47 2.71 -7.17 9.06
N GLY A 48 2.89 -6.50 10.21
CA GLY A 48 1.89 -6.48 11.28
C GLY A 48 0.58 -5.82 10.87
N LEU A 49 0.60 -4.86 9.94
CA LEU A 49 -0.61 -4.21 9.40
C LEU A 49 -1.34 -5.05 8.36
N VAL A 50 -0.66 -5.99 7.69
CA VAL A 50 -1.26 -6.82 6.63
C VAL A 50 -2.48 -7.59 7.15
N ILE A 51 -2.35 -8.22 8.31
CA ILE A 51 -3.41 -9.04 8.90
C ILE A 51 -4.67 -8.19 9.15
N PRO A 52 -4.66 -7.16 10.00
CA PRO A 52 -5.87 -6.38 10.26
C PRO A 52 -6.40 -5.68 9.00
N ALA A 53 -5.52 -5.21 8.09
CA ALA A 53 -5.95 -4.58 6.85
C ALA A 53 -6.74 -5.53 5.95
N ALA A 54 -6.21 -6.74 5.71
CA ALA A 54 -6.84 -7.72 4.84
C ALA A 54 -8.15 -8.25 5.45
N PHE A 55 -8.16 -8.58 6.74
CA PHE A 55 -9.38 -9.03 7.41
C PHE A 55 -10.49 -7.97 7.36
N LEU A 56 -10.15 -6.70 7.62
CA LEU A 56 -11.12 -5.61 7.55
C LEU A 56 -11.63 -5.41 6.11
N LEU A 57 -10.74 -5.41 5.12
CA LEU A 57 -11.16 -5.24 3.73
C LEU A 57 -12.04 -6.39 3.24
N ASP A 58 -11.58 -7.63 3.43
CA ASP A 58 -12.21 -8.82 2.86
C ASP A 58 -13.56 -9.11 3.51
N PHE A 59 -13.66 -8.92 4.83
CA PHE A 59 -14.93 -9.03 5.55
C PHE A 59 -15.95 -8.00 5.06
N ASN A 60 -15.55 -6.75 4.88
CA ASN A 60 -16.45 -5.70 4.38
C ASN A 60 -16.78 -5.88 2.88
N CYS A 61 -15.92 -6.56 2.12
CA CYS A 61 -16.20 -6.92 0.72
C CYS A 61 -17.04 -8.20 0.58
N GLY A 62 -17.39 -8.87 1.69
CA GLY A 62 -18.20 -10.08 1.70
C GLY A 62 -17.45 -11.33 1.21
N TRP A 63 -16.12 -11.33 1.23
CA TRP A 63 -15.32 -12.48 0.84
C TRP A 63 -15.28 -13.53 1.95
N SER A 64 -15.35 -14.81 1.57
CA SER A 64 -15.32 -15.94 2.50
C SER A 64 -13.92 -16.20 3.09
N HIS A 65 -12.88 -15.78 2.39
CA HIS A 65 -11.49 -15.98 2.76
C HIS A 65 -10.70 -14.68 2.60
N PRO A 66 -9.64 -14.48 3.41
CA PRO A 66 -8.86 -13.24 3.40
C PRO A 66 -7.84 -13.22 2.25
N TRP A 67 -8.31 -13.16 1.01
CA TRP A 67 -7.48 -13.20 -0.20
C TRP A 67 -6.48 -12.04 -0.29
N SER A 68 -6.83 -10.88 0.26
CA SER A 68 -6.00 -9.66 0.22
C SER A 68 -4.68 -9.81 0.98
N ILE A 69 -4.57 -10.77 1.92
CA ILE A 69 -3.33 -11.05 2.66
C ILE A 69 -2.17 -11.31 1.70
N SER A 70 -2.41 -12.09 0.64
CA SER A 70 -1.37 -12.50 -0.31
C SER A 70 -0.73 -11.29 -1.00
N GLY A 71 -1.55 -10.40 -1.57
CA GLY A 71 -1.09 -9.18 -2.21
C GLY A 71 -0.45 -8.21 -1.22
N PHE A 72 -1.04 -8.04 -0.04
CA PHE A 72 -0.54 -7.12 0.98
C PHE A 72 0.83 -7.56 1.54
N LEU A 73 1.08 -8.86 1.70
CA LEU A 73 2.39 -9.39 2.06
C LEU A 73 3.44 -9.08 0.99
N LEU A 74 3.10 -9.25 -0.29
CA LEU A 74 4.00 -8.93 -1.40
C LEU A 74 4.32 -7.44 -1.44
N VAL A 75 3.33 -6.57 -1.17
CA VAL A 75 3.53 -5.12 -1.11
C VAL A 75 4.44 -4.72 0.07
N ALA A 76 4.24 -5.32 1.25
CA ALA A 76 5.13 -5.11 2.39
C ALA A 76 6.56 -5.55 2.08
N GLY A 77 6.74 -6.73 1.45
CA GLY A 77 8.05 -7.20 1.00
C GLY A 77 8.68 -6.29 -0.06
N PHE A 78 7.88 -5.80 -1.01
CA PHE A 78 8.31 -4.85 -2.03
C PHE A 78 8.79 -3.53 -1.41
N ALA A 79 8.13 -3.03 -0.36
CA ALA A 79 8.58 -1.84 0.36
C ALA A 79 9.95 -2.03 1.00
N VAL A 80 10.20 -3.20 1.59
CA VAL A 80 11.49 -3.56 2.20
C VAL A 80 12.58 -3.76 1.13
N PHE A 81 12.23 -4.29 -0.03
CA PHE A 81 13.15 -4.37 -1.15
C PHE A 81 13.49 -2.97 -1.70
N TRP A 82 12.47 -2.15 -1.91
CA TRP A 82 12.60 -0.80 -2.47
C TRP A 82 13.50 0.09 -1.63
N ILE A 83 13.31 0.06 -0.31
CA ILE A 83 14.08 0.86 0.65
C ILE A 83 15.57 0.48 0.69
N GLN A 84 15.93 -0.77 0.42
CA GLN A 84 17.31 -1.25 0.44
C GLN A 84 18.07 -1.00 -0.87
N ARG A 85 17.37 -0.89 -2.00
CA ARG A 85 18.00 -0.94 -3.33
C ARG A 85 18.05 0.38 -4.06
N ILE A 86 17.17 1.33 -3.75
CA ILE A 86 17.00 2.53 -4.57
C ILE A 86 17.24 3.78 -3.73
N GLU A 87 18.38 4.43 -3.97
CA GLU A 87 18.68 5.79 -3.52
C GLU A 87 17.82 6.79 -4.31
N SER A 88 16.54 6.88 -3.96
CA SER A 88 15.60 7.76 -4.64
C SER A 88 15.63 9.16 -4.02
N ASP A 89 16.46 10.06 -4.57
CA ASP A 89 16.46 11.50 -4.23
C ASP A 89 15.27 12.28 -4.81
N SER A 90 14.59 11.73 -5.82
CA SER A 90 13.48 12.40 -6.48
C SER A 90 12.11 11.88 -6.04
N LEU A 91 11.19 12.80 -5.74
CA LEU A 91 9.79 12.51 -5.47
C LEU A 91 9.10 11.88 -6.69
N LEU A 92 9.60 12.14 -7.91
CA LEU A 92 9.11 11.51 -9.15
C LEU A 92 9.46 10.02 -9.23
N LEU A 93 10.52 9.56 -8.57
CA LEU A 93 10.85 8.13 -8.51
C LEU A 93 9.82 7.33 -7.72
N LEU A 94 8.98 7.99 -6.92
CA LEU A 94 7.84 7.37 -6.25
C LEU A 94 6.71 7.01 -7.22
N ALA A 95 6.72 7.51 -8.45
CA ALA A 95 5.78 7.06 -9.47
C ALA A 95 5.94 5.56 -9.79
N ILE A 96 7.18 5.03 -9.70
CA ILE A 96 7.46 3.61 -9.96
C ILE A 96 6.81 2.70 -8.91
N PRO A 97 7.04 2.85 -7.59
CA PRO A 97 6.32 2.05 -6.61
C PRO A 97 4.83 2.35 -6.64
N GLY A 98 4.41 3.60 -6.90
CA GLY A 98 3.00 3.94 -7.10
C GLY A 98 2.33 3.13 -8.22
N PHE A 99 3.04 2.90 -9.32
CA PHE A 99 2.57 2.06 -10.43
C PHE A 99 2.58 0.56 -10.11
N LEU A 100 3.61 0.09 -9.42
CA LEU A 100 3.79 -1.33 -9.14
C LEU A 100 2.92 -1.85 -7.99
N ILE A 101 2.60 -1.02 -7.00
CA ILE A 101 1.82 -1.43 -5.82
C ILE A 101 0.46 -2.05 -6.20
N PRO A 102 -0.35 -1.46 -7.10
CA PRO A 102 -1.61 -2.09 -7.55
C PRO A 102 -1.38 -3.42 -8.27
N ILE A 103 -0.31 -3.53 -9.05
CA ILE A 103 0.04 -4.77 -9.77
C ILE A 103 0.47 -5.87 -8.79
N ILE A 104 1.17 -5.52 -7.73
CA ILE A 104 1.67 -6.48 -6.74
C ILE A 104 0.59 -6.82 -5.70
N GLY A 105 -0.23 -5.83 -5.34
CA GLY A 105 -1.25 -5.94 -4.29
C GLY A 105 -2.60 -6.43 -4.82
N ASP A 106 -3.13 -5.79 -5.86
CA ASP A 106 -4.50 -6.04 -6.31
C ASP A 106 -4.64 -7.18 -7.32
N PHE A 107 -3.64 -7.38 -8.18
CA PHE A 107 -3.73 -8.45 -9.16
C PHE A 107 -3.79 -9.84 -8.53
N PRO A 108 -2.91 -10.22 -7.56
CA PRO A 108 -2.98 -11.55 -6.95
C PRO A 108 -4.29 -11.78 -6.19
N GLN A 109 -4.76 -10.80 -5.41
CA GLN A 109 -6.01 -10.96 -4.65
C GLN A 109 -7.22 -11.14 -5.59
N ASN A 110 -7.29 -10.41 -6.71
CA ASN A 110 -8.40 -10.50 -7.66
C ASN A 110 -8.36 -11.82 -8.44
N LEU A 111 -7.16 -12.33 -8.75
CA LEU A 111 -7.00 -13.67 -9.32
C LEU A 111 -7.44 -14.77 -8.36
N PHE A 112 -7.04 -14.70 -7.08
CA PHE A 112 -7.46 -15.71 -6.11
C PHE A 112 -8.96 -15.65 -5.80
N ALA A 113 -9.55 -14.46 -5.75
CA ALA A 113 -10.97 -14.28 -5.49
C ALA A 113 -11.84 -14.68 -6.71
N GLY A 114 -11.43 -14.35 -7.93
CA GLY A 114 -12.19 -14.61 -9.16
C GLY A 114 -11.85 -15.92 -9.90
N GLY A 115 -10.77 -16.59 -9.50
CA GLY A 115 -10.27 -17.82 -10.13
C GLY A 115 -9.35 -17.57 -11.35
N PHE A 116 -8.76 -18.65 -11.88
CA PHE A 116 -7.74 -18.61 -12.93
C PHE A 116 -8.31 -18.77 -14.36
N SER A 117 -9.45 -18.14 -14.67
CA SER A 117 -9.94 -18.11 -16.05
C SER A 117 -9.21 -17.06 -16.88
N GLY A 118 -9.10 -17.27 -18.20
CA GLY A 118 -8.46 -16.31 -19.11
C GLY A 118 -9.11 -14.93 -19.04
N ASP A 119 -10.45 -14.87 -18.98
CA ASP A 119 -11.19 -13.62 -18.87
C ASP A 119 -10.90 -12.91 -17.53
N ASN A 120 -10.82 -13.64 -16.42
CA ASN A 120 -10.51 -13.04 -15.13
C ASN A 120 -9.07 -12.52 -15.06
N ILE A 121 -8.13 -13.23 -15.69
CA ILE A 121 -6.74 -12.79 -15.80
C ILE A 121 -6.64 -11.48 -16.58
N LEU A 122 -7.32 -11.39 -17.73
CA LEU A 122 -7.34 -10.19 -18.55
C LEU A 122 -7.98 -9.01 -17.83
N ASN A 123 -9.16 -9.21 -17.22
CA ASN A 123 -9.87 -8.15 -16.50
C ASN A 123 -9.08 -7.68 -15.28
N SER A 124 -8.60 -8.61 -14.44
CA SER A 124 -7.80 -8.27 -13.26
C SER A 124 -6.49 -7.57 -13.63
N GLY A 125 -5.85 -7.99 -14.75
CA GLY A 125 -4.64 -7.37 -15.25
C GLY A 125 -4.88 -5.95 -15.77
N ALA A 126 -5.96 -5.73 -16.53
CA ALA A 126 -6.34 -4.42 -17.02
C ALA A 126 -6.65 -3.45 -15.88
N ASP A 127 -7.41 -3.90 -14.87
CA ASP A 127 -7.72 -3.13 -13.68
C ASP A 127 -6.45 -2.75 -12.90
N ALA A 128 -5.54 -3.72 -12.69
CA ALA A 128 -4.28 -3.48 -12.01
C ALA A 128 -3.38 -2.49 -12.76
N LEU A 129 -3.37 -2.52 -14.08
CA LEU A 129 -2.63 -1.56 -14.91
C LEU A 129 -3.24 -0.16 -14.85
N ALA A 130 -4.57 -0.05 -14.96
CA ALA A 130 -5.28 1.23 -14.84
C ALA A 130 -5.05 1.87 -13.46
N ASN A 131 -5.17 1.05 -12.40
CA ASN A 131 -4.86 1.47 -11.04
C ASN A 131 -3.38 1.79 -10.86
N GLY A 132 -2.48 1.09 -11.55
CA GLY A 132 -1.06 1.39 -11.62
C GLY A 132 -0.82 2.82 -12.12
N VAL A 133 -1.42 3.19 -13.26
CA VAL A 133 -1.26 4.55 -13.81
C VAL A 133 -1.76 5.61 -12.83
N LEU A 134 -2.93 5.40 -12.22
CA LEU A 134 -3.47 6.30 -11.20
C LEU A 134 -2.56 6.35 -9.95
N GLY A 135 -2.06 5.20 -9.51
CA GLY A 135 -1.15 5.06 -8.38
C GLY A 135 0.16 5.78 -8.63
N ALA A 136 0.72 5.72 -9.84
CA ALA A 136 1.95 6.42 -10.20
C ALA A 136 1.82 7.95 -10.00
N VAL A 137 0.65 8.50 -10.32
CA VAL A 137 0.36 9.92 -10.19
C VAL A 137 0.00 10.29 -8.75
N LEU A 138 -0.86 9.52 -8.09
CA LEU A 138 -1.42 9.85 -6.78
C LEU A 138 -0.50 9.50 -5.61
N PHE A 139 0.33 8.47 -5.74
CA PHE A 139 1.16 7.98 -4.65
C PHE A 139 2.14 9.04 -4.11
N PRO A 140 2.84 9.83 -4.93
CA PRO A 140 3.69 10.90 -4.42
C PRO A 140 2.92 11.95 -3.59
N PHE A 141 1.69 12.31 -4.01
CA PHE A 141 0.83 13.20 -3.23
C PHE A 141 0.41 12.56 -1.90
N TRP A 142 0.12 11.26 -1.91
CA TRP A 142 -0.25 10.53 -0.70
C TRP A 142 0.87 10.51 0.33
N ILE A 143 2.11 10.31 -0.11
CA ILE A 143 3.27 10.38 0.77
C ILE A 143 3.39 11.77 1.40
N ILE A 144 3.20 12.85 0.63
CA ILE A 144 3.25 14.22 1.15
C ILE A 144 2.17 14.44 2.24
N ILE A 145 0.94 13.97 2.01
CA ILE A 145 -0.15 14.11 2.98
C ILE A 145 0.14 13.33 4.26
N LEU A 146 0.56 12.07 4.14
CA LEU A 146 0.89 11.23 5.29
C LEU A 146 2.09 11.78 6.08
N ASP A 147 3.11 12.31 5.41
CA ASP A 147 4.24 12.97 6.05
C ASP A 147 3.82 14.27 6.74
N PHE A 148 2.91 15.05 6.15
CA PHE A 148 2.39 16.27 6.77
C PHE A 148 1.71 15.98 8.12
N PHE A 149 0.81 14.99 8.16
CA PHE A 149 0.18 14.55 9.41
C PHE A 149 1.17 13.91 10.37
N GLY A 150 2.10 13.10 9.86
CA GLY A 150 3.17 12.47 10.65
C GLY A 150 4.03 13.51 11.37
N LYS A 151 4.50 14.54 10.65
CA LYS A 151 5.29 15.65 11.22
C LYS A 151 4.53 16.41 12.30
N ARG A 152 3.26 16.72 12.06
CA ARG A 152 2.40 17.44 13.03
C ARG A 152 2.21 16.65 14.33
N LEU A 153 2.31 15.33 14.27
CA LEU A 153 2.20 14.42 15.42
C LEU A 153 3.57 14.00 16.00
N GLY A 154 4.69 14.53 15.49
CA GLY A 154 6.04 14.17 15.93
C GLY A 154 6.42 12.73 15.62
N LEU A 155 5.86 12.15 14.55
CA LEU A 155 6.12 10.78 14.12
C LEU A 155 7.21 10.73 13.06
N LYS A 156 7.85 9.56 12.95
CA LYS A 156 8.77 9.26 11.85
C LYS A 156 8.05 9.41 10.52
N THR A 157 8.71 10.04 9.57
CA THR A 157 8.21 10.33 8.22
C THR A 157 8.98 9.56 7.16
N TYR A 158 8.41 9.47 5.95
CA TYR A 158 9.05 8.83 4.80
C TYR A 158 10.41 9.46 4.51
N GLY A 159 10.50 10.80 4.52
CA GLY A 159 11.76 11.53 4.33
C GLY A 159 12.83 11.20 5.37
N GLU A 160 12.45 11.11 6.66
CA GLU A 160 13.39 10.77 7.74
C GLU A 160 13.82 9.30 7.72
N ALA A 161 12.94 8.39 7.28
CA ALA A 161 13.27 6.98 7.16
C ALA A 161 14.44 6.77 6.19
N LYS A 162 14.43 7.52 5.10
CA LYS A 162 15.51 7.53 4.11
C LYS A 162 16.84 8.06 4.69
N GLU A 163 16.83 9.19 5.41
CA GLU A 163 18.05 9.75 5.99
C GLU A 163 18.73 8.78 6.97
N ARG A 164 17.94 8.00 7.72
CA ARG A 164 18.46 6.98 8.64
C ARG A 164 19.23 5.88 7.91
N ILE A 165 18.68 5.36 6.81
CA ILE A 165 19.33 4.27 6.06
C ILE A 165 20.60 4.75 5.37
N LYS A 166 20.61 5.99 4.88
CA LYS A 166 21.84 6.60 4.34
C LYS A 166 22.95 6.68 5.38
N LYS A 167 22.62 6.92 6.66
CA LYS A 167 23.59 6.95 7.77
C LYS A 167 24.04 5.57 8.23
N GLU A 168 23.25 4.52 8.04
CA GLU A 168 23.59 3.14 8.43
C GLU A 168 24.50 2.43 7.41
N ASN A 169 24.50 2.90 6.15
CA ASN A 169 25.33 2.36 5.06
C ASN A 169 26.64 3.15 4.80
N LEU A 170 26.91 4.20 5.58
CA LEU A 170 28.15 5.00 5.56
C LEU A 170 29.01 4.66 6.77
#